data_AF-A0A1L5KMB1-F1
#
_entry.id   AF-A0A1L5KMB1-F1
#
_cell.length_a   1.000
_cell.length_b   1.000
_cell.length_c   1.000
_cell.angle_alpha   90.00
_cell.angle_beta   90.00
_cell.angle_gamma   90.00
#
_symmetry.space_group_name_H-M   'P 1'
#
loop_
_entity.id
_entity.type
_entity.pdbx_description
1 polymer ?
#
loop_
_entity_poly.entity_id
_entity_poly.type
_entity_poly.pdbx_seq_one_letter_code
_entity_poly.pdbx_strand_id
1 'polypeptide(L)' 'MMGAHKLISKGAAMYDDITRIPLIIRSPQGERRQVDTPVSHIDLLPTMMALADIEKPEILPGENILAVKEPR' A
#
# COMPACT_ATOMS: atom_id res chain seq x y z
N MET A 1 -4.05 17.62 -3.66
CA MET A 1 -4.56 18.07 -4.96
C MET A 1 -3.82 19.32 -5.40
N MET A 2 -3.57 19.41 -6.70
CA MET A 2 -2.86 20.54 -7.34
C MET A 2 -3.84 21.40 -8.16
N GLY A 3 -5.00 21.73 -7.58
CA GLY A 3 -6.05 22.52 -8.23
C GLY A 3 -7.22 21.71 -8.80
N ALA A 4 -7.11 20.37 -8.83
CA ALA A 4 -8.24 19.49 -9.14
C ALA A 4 -9.43 19.78 -8.21
N HIS A 5 -10.65 19.74 -8.75
CA HIS A 5 -11.90 20.04 -8.01
C HIS A 5 -11.88 21.36 -7.22
N LYS A 6 -11.08 22.36 -7.65
CA LYS A 6 -10.87 23.64 -6.95
C LYS A 6 -10.27 23.51 -5.54
N LEU A 7 -9.62 22.38 -5.22
CA LEU A 7 -8.95 22.16 -3.93
C LEU A 7 -7.43 22.15 -4.11
N ILE A 8 -6.74 22.69 -3.10
CA ILE A 8 -5.28 22.72 -2.99
C ILE A 8 -4.86 21.91 -1.77
N SER A 9 -3.71 21.21 -1.87
CA SER A 9 -3.16 20.37 -0.80
C SER A 9 -4.06 19.17 -0.45
N LYS A 10 -3.85 18.58 0.73
CA LYS A 10 -4.73 17.58 1.33
C LYS A 10 -5.80 18.29 2.17
N GLY A 11 -7.00 17.72 2.23
CA GLY A 11 -8.11 18.22 3.02
C GLY A 11 -9.06 17.08 3.37
N ALA A 12 -10.24 17.40 3.90
CA ALA A 12 -11.30 16.43 4.20
C ALA A 12 -12.01 15.94 2.91
N ALA A 13 -11.23 15.37 1.98
CA ALA A 13 -11.70 14.84 0.71
C ALA A 13 -10.97 13.54 0.39
N MET A 14 -11.69 12.56 -0.16
CA MET A 14 -11.18 11.21 -0.46
C MET A 14 -11.08 10.94 -1.96
N TYR A 15 -10.72 11.95 -2.75
CA TYR A 15 -10.44 11.78 -4.18
C TYR A 15 -9.14 10.99 -4.40
N ASP A 16 -9.04 10.28 -5.52
CA ASP A 16 -7.87 9.46 -5.89
C ASP A 16 -6.56 10.25 -5.86
N ASP A 17 -6.57 11.52 -6.27
CA ASP A 17 -5.43 12.45 -6.18
C ASP A 17 -4.87 12.61 -4.75
N ILE A 18 -5.62 12.21 -3.73
CA ILE A 18 -5.25 12.22 -2.31
C ILE A 18 -5.02 10.80 -1.78
N THR A 19 -5.93 9.86 -2.11
CA THR A 19 -5.97 8.52 -1.50
C THR A 19 -5.13 7.50 -2.24
N ARG A 20 -4.96 7.63 -3.57
CA ARG A 20 -4.19 6.71 -4.41
C ARG A 20 -2.73 7.16 -4.52
N ILE A 21 -1.96 6.87 -3.48
CA ILE A 21 -0.55 7.25 -3.39
C ILE A 21 0.36 6.30 -4.21
N PRO A 22 1.51 6.78 -4.71
CA PRO A 22 2.49 5.91 -5.33
C PRO A 22 3.13 4.97 -4.30
N LEU A 23 3.24 3.69 -4.65
CA LEU A 23 3.93 2.67 -3.86
C LEU A 23 4.85 1.85 -4.77
N ILE A 24 6.15 1.86 -4.47
CA ILE A 24 7.17 1.07 -5.19
C ILE A 24 7.97 0.33 -4.12
N ILE A 25 8.00 -1.01 -4.22
CA ILE A 25 8.73 -1.88 -3.29
C ILE A 25 9.82 -2.62 -4.04
N ARG A 26 11.05 -2.58 -3.54
CA ARG A 26 12.15 -3.45 -3.96
C ARG A 26 12.47 -4.40 -2.81
N SER A 27 11.90 -5.61 -2.87
CA SER A 27 12.17 -6.64 -1.87
C SER A 27 13.55 -7.31 -2.11
N PRO A 28 14.17 -7.89 -1.05
CA PRO A 28 15.41 -8.65 -1.19
C PRO A 28 15.26 -9.88 -2.09
N GLN A 29 14.08 -10.51 -2.07
CA GLN A 29 13.68 -11.59 -2.97
C GLN A 29 12.40 -11.19 -3.71
N GLY A 30 12.30 -11.52 -4.99
CA GLY A 30 11.09 -11.28 -5.79
C GLY A 30 11.40 -10.87 -7.22
N GLU A 31 10.43 -11.07 -8.10
CA GLU A 31 10.51 -10.63 -9.49
C GLU A 31 9.87 -9.26 -9.68
N ARG A 32 10.29 -8.57 -10.75
CA ARG A 32 9.66 -7.32 -11.16
C ARG A 32 8.23 -7.60 -11.59
N ARG A 33 7.26 -6.97 -10.93
CA ARG A 33 5.85 -6.99 -11.33
C ARG A 33 5.18 -5.65 -11.11
N GLN A 34 4.10 -5.42 -11.86
CA GLN A 34 3.12 -4.37 -11.58
C GLN A 34 1.90 -5.05 -10.99
N VAL A 35 1.39 -4.54 -9.87
CA VAL A 35 0.25 -5.14 -9.16
C VAL A 35 -0.86 -4.10 -9.10
N ASP A 36 -2.02 -4.46 -9.65
CA ASP A 36 -3.21 -3.58 -9.65
C ASP A 36 -4.18 -3.89 -8.50
N THR A 37 -3.94 -4.98 -7.74
CA THR A 37 -4.72 -5.28 -6.54
C THR A 37 -4.63 -4.14 -5.53
N PRO A 38 -5.75 -3.60 -5.03
CA PRO A 38 -5.74 -2.55 -4.01
C PRO A 38 -5.02 -3.01 -2.73
N VAL A 39 -4.16 -2.13 -2.23
CA VAL A 39 -3.47 -2.26 -0.94
C VAL A 39 -3.55 -0.95 -0.19
N SER A 40 -3.26 -0.96 1.11
CA SER A 40 -3.35 0.20 1.98
C SER A 40 -2.03 0.45 2.72
N HIS A 41 -1.86 1.66 3.23
CA HIS A 41 -0.69 2.05 4.01
C HIS A 41 -0.51 1.19 5.29
N ILE A 42 -1.61 0.65 5.83
CA ILE A 42 -1.59 -0.25 7.00
C ILE A 42 -0.89 -1.59 6.72
N ASP A 43 -0.74 -1.96 5.45
CA ASP A 43 -0.12 -3.23 5.03
C ASP A 43 1.42 -3.16 5.04
N LEU A 44 2.00 -1.94 5.14
CA LEU A 44 3.44 -1.76 5.12
C LEU A 44 4.14 -2.44 6.30
N LEU A 45 3.63 -2.24 7.52
CA LEU A 45 4.24 -2.84 8.71
C LEU A 45 4.17 -4.38 8.68
N PRO A 46 2.99 -5.02 8.48
CA PRO A 46 2.88 -6.45 8.25
C PRO A 46 3.83 -7.01 7.18
N THR A 47 3.99 -6.29 6.06
CA THR A 47 4.91 -6.68 4.97
C THR A 47 6.37 -6.68 5.44
N MET A 48 6.80 -5.66 6.19
CA MET A 48 8.17 -5.58 6.72
C MET A 48 8.44 -6.64 7.79
N MET A 49 7.45 -6.95 8.63
CA MET A 49 7.54 -8.02 9.64
C MET A 49 7.72 -9.38 8.97
N ALA A 50 6.95 -9.67 7.92
CA ALA A 50 7.10 -10.90 7.15
C ALA A 50 8.48 -11.02 6.48
N LEU A 51 9.02 -9.92 5.94
CA LEU A 51 10.39 -9.90 5.38
C LEU A 51 11.48 -10.11 6.44
N ALA A 52 11.23 -9.72 7.68
CA ALA A 52 12.14 -9.86 8.82
C ALA A 52 11.94 -11.17 9.59
N ASP A 53 11.04 -12.05 9.15
CA ASP A 53 10.67 -13.28 9.84
C ASP A 53 10.12 -13.04 11.26
N ILE A 54 9.32 -11.96 11.41
CA ILE A 54 8.65 -11.57 12.66
C ILE A 54 7.15 -11.86 12.53
N GLU A 55 6.59 -12.55 13.52
CA GLU A 55 5.16 -12.84 13.59
C GLU A 55 4.32 -11.56 13.74
N LYS A 56 3.29 -11.42 12.90
CA LYS A 56 2.37 -10.27 12.92
C LYS A 56 1.38 -10.39 14.09
N PRO A 57 1.31 -9.41 15.02
CA PRO A 57 0.28 -9.37 16.05
C PRO A 57 -1.13 -9.20 15.47
N GLU A 58 -2.12 -9.83 16.09
CA GLU A 58 -3.53 -9.77 15.65
C GLU A 58 -4.13 -8.35 15.64
N ILE A 59 -3.59 -7.44 16.46
CA ILE A 59 -4.05 -6.04 16.50
C ILE A 59 -3.77 -5.27 15.21
N LEU A 60 -2.85 -5.75 14.36
CA LEU A 60 -2.52 -5.11 13.09
C LEU A 60 -3.48 -5.60 11.99
N PRO A 61 -4.36 -4.71 11.47
CA PRO A 61 -5.40 -5.09 10.51
C PRO A 61 -4.89 -5.27 9.08
N GLY A 62 -3.65 -4.86 8.79
CA GLY A 62 -3.05 -4.96 7.46
C GLY A 62 -2.47 -6.34 7.17
N GLU A 63 -2.14 -6.57 5.91
CA GLU A 63 -1.66 -7.85 5.39
C GLU A 63 -0.32 -7.72 4.66
N ASN A 64 0.33 -8.86 4.38
CA ASN A 64 1.59 -8.87 3.64
C ASN A 64 1.35 -8.63 2.13
N ILE A 65 1.77 -7.46 1.62
CA ILE A 65 1.65 -7.05 0.22
C ILE A 65 2.34 -8.03 -0.74
N LEU A 66 3.45 -8.64 -0.32
CA LEU A 66 4.20 -9.56 -1.18
C LEU A 66 3.45 -10.88 -1.43
N ALA A 67 2.50 -11.23 -0.56
CA ALA A 67 1.65 -12.40 -0.73
C ALA A 67 0.42 -12.16 -1.64
N VAL A 68 0.23 -10.93 -2.11
CA VAL A 68 -0.91 -10.56 -2.96
C VAL A 68 -0.80 -11.25 -4.33
N LYS A 69 -1.89 -11.94 -4.71
CA LYS A 69 -2.09 -12.53 -6.03
C LYS A 69 -2.70 -11.50 -6.97
N GLU A 70 -2.43 -11.63 -8.26
CA GLU A 70 -3.09 -10.82 -9.28
C GLU A 70 -4.61 -11.05 -9.27
N PRO A 71 -5.42 -10.01 -9.52
CA PRO A 71 -6.86 -10.19 -9.65
C PRO A 71 -7.16 -11.09 -10.85
N ARG A 72 -8.15 -11.97 -10.70
CA ARG A 72 -8.61 -12.90 -11.75
C ARG A 72 -9.33 -12.18 -12.87
#